data_AF-A0A4R2LV38-F1
#
_entry.id   AF-A0A4R2LV38-F1
#
_cell.length_a   1.000
_cell.length_b   1.000
_cell.length_c   1.000
_cell.angle_alpha   90.00
_cell.angle_beta   90.00
_cell.angle_gamma   90.00
#
_symmetry.space_group_name_H-M   'P 1'
#
loop_
_entity.id
_entity.type
_entity.pdbx_description
1 polymer ?
#
loop_
_entity_poly.entity_id
_entity_poly.type
_entity_poly.pdbx_seq_one_letter_code
_entity_poly.pdbx_strand_id
1 'polypeptide(L)'
;MVFNHPILEKIVERFKKSVLNDAKRQEAIISYDIDEYDERFLRHLALGYTKEMIANLKGMPFGVKSLEKRQNDLVGRLFSPDERVGVNATRLAVRALELRILNIDNLEADDE
;
A
#
# COMPACT_ATOMS: atom_id res chain seq x y z
N MET A 1 -35.53 0.29 24.61
CA MET A 1 -34.33 0.89 23.97
C MET A 1 -34.72 1.32 22.57
N VAL A 2 -34.74 2.62 22.29
CA VAL A 2 -35.07 3.12 20.94
C VAL A 2 -33.79 3.02 20.13
N PHE A 3 -33.62 1.92 19.39
CA PHE A 3 -32.46 1.70 18.55
C PHE A 3 -32.57 2.68 17.37
N ASN A 4 -31.66 3.64 17.29
CA ASN A 4 -31.73 4.70 16.28
C ASN A 4 -31.37 4.11 14.90
N HIS A 5 -32.40 3.61 14.20
CA HIS A 5 -32.30 2.98 12.88
C HIS A 5 -31.43 3.76 11.87
N PRO A 6 -31.52 5.10 11.74
CA PRO A 6 -30.67 5.85 10.81
C PRO A 6 -29.17 5.83 11.18
N ILE A 7 -28.82 5.63 12.46
CA ILE A 7 -27.43 5.43 12.87
C ILE A 7 -26.98 4.02 12.50
N LEU A 8 -27.82 3.01 12.74
CA LEU A 8 -27.53 1.64 12.37
C LEU A 8 -27.31 1.49 10.87
N GLU A 9 -28.15 2.10 10.03
CA GLU A 9 -27.97 2.09 8.58
C GLU A 9 -26.65 2.72 8.14
N LYS A 10 -26.28 3.88 8.70
CA LYS A 10 -24.98 4.51 8.43
C LYS A 10 -23.79 3.65 8.85
N ILE A 11 -23.90 2.96 9.99
CA ILE A 11 -22.86 2.04 10.47
C ILE A 11 -22.75 0.84 9.52
N VAL A 12 -23.87 0.23 9.13
CA VAL A 12 -23.91 -0.92 8.21
C VAL A 12 -23.38 -0.54 6.83
N GLU A 13 -23.71 0.64 6.29
CA GLU A 13 -23.18 1.12 5.02
C GLU A 13 -21.67 1.34 5.09
N ARG A 14 -21.15 1.97 6.15
CA ARG A 14 -19.72 2.13 6.36
C ARG A 14 -19.01 0.79 6.49
N PHE A 15 -19.59 -0.15 7.23
CA PHE A 15 -19.04 -1.48 7.41
C PHE A 15 -19.00 -2.26 6.09
N LYS A 16 -20.08 -2.25 5.31
CA LYS A 16 -20.12 -2.88 3.97
C LYS A 16 -19.04 -2.30 3.05
N LYS A 17 -18.88 -0.98 3.02
CA LYS A 17 -17.83 -0.33 2.22
C LYS A 17 -16.43 -0.74 2.69
N SER A 18 -16.20 -0.78 4.00
CA SER A 18 -14.91 -1.19 4.59
C SER A 18 -14.58 -2.64 4.25
N VAL A 19 -15.51 -3.58 4.43
CA VAL A 19 -15.31 -5.00 4.11
C VAL A 19 -15.05 -5.22 2.63
N LEU A 20 -15.79 -4.55 1.74
CA LEU A 20 -15.57 -4.65 0.29
C LEU A 20 -14.22 -4.07 -0.13
N ASN A 21 -13.75 -3.02 0.54
CA ASN A 21 -12.44 -2.44 0.27
C ASN A 21 -11.32 -3.37 0.75
N ASP A 22 -11.49 -4.00 1.92
CA ASP A 22 -10.52 -4.94 2.48
C ASP A 22 -10.40 -6.21 1.61
N ALA A 23 -11.53 -6.77 1.15
CA ALA A 23 -11.54 -7.91 0.24
C ALA A 23 -10.79 -7.61 -1.08
N LYS A 24 -11.06 -6.45 -1.69
CA LYS A 24 -10.38 -6.04 -2.93
C LYS A 24 -8.88 -5.82 -2.74
N ARG A 25 -8.49 -5.27 -1.59
CA ARG A 25 -7.07 -5.13 -1.23
C ARG A 25 -6.41 -6.49 -1.10
N GLN A 26 -7.06 -7.43 -0.44
CA GLN A 26 -6.53 -8.78 -0.27
C GLN A 26 -6.41 -9.52 -1.61
N GLU A 27 -7.36 -9.33 -2.53
CA GLU A 27 -7.24 -9.81 -3.91
C GLU A 27 -6.03 -9.18 -4.64
N ALA A 28 -5.80 -7.88 -4.49
CA ALA A 28 -4.66 -7.20 -5.10
C ALA A 28 -3.31 -7.70 -4.53
N ILE A 29 -3.22 -7.86 -3.21
CA ILE A 29 -2.01 -8.39 -2.54
C ILE A 29 -1.66 -9.79 -3.09
N ILE A 30 -2.67 -10.66 -3.22
CA ILE A 30 -2.48 -12.01 -3.77
C ILE A 30 -2.13 -11.96 -5.25
N SER A 31 -2.83 -11.14 -6.04
CA SER A 31 -2.65 -11.07 -7.49
C SER A 31 -1.27 -10.55 -7.90
N TYR A 32 -0.67 -9.67 -7.10
CA TYR A 32 0.65 -9.09 -7.37
C TYR A 32 1.77 -9.71 -6.52
N ASP A 33 1.45 -10.72 -5.71
CA ASP A 33 2.40 -11.41 -4.82
C ASP A 33 3.18 -10.40 -3.94
N ILE A 34 2.44 -9.50 -3.29
CA ILE A 34 3.02 -8.43 -2.46
C ILE A 34 3.28 -8.96 -1.06
N ASP A 35 4.54 -8.91 -0.62
CA ASP A 35 4.90 -9.27 0.75
C ASP A 35 4.72 -8.09 1.73
N GLU A 36 4.75 -8.39 3.04
CA GLU A 36 4.57 -7.39 4.10
C GLU A 36 5.60 -6.23 4.01
N TYR A 37 6.84 -6.53 3.61
CA TYR A 37 7.91 -5.55 3.49
C TYR A 37 7.76 -4.71 2.22
N ASP A 38 7.22 -5.27 1.14
CA ASP A 38 6.88 -4.52 -0.07
C ASP A 38 5.75 -3.53 0.20
N GLU A 39 4.72 -3.95 0.93
CA GLU A 39 3.67 -3.04 1.38
C GLU A 39 4.25 -1.94 2.28
N ARG A 40 5.07 -2.31 3.26
CA ARG A 40 5.74 -1.35 4.17
C ARG A 40 6.60 -0.36 3.39
N PHE A 41 7.38 -0.83 2.43
CA PHE A 41 8.19 0.01 1.55
C PHE A 41 7.32 0.98 0.77
N LEU A 42 6.28 0.49 0.08
CA LEU A 42 5.35 1.32 -0.69
C LEU A 42 4.64 2.36 0.19
N ARG A 43 4.29 2.00 1.43
CA ARG A 43 3.66 2.88 2.40
C ARG A 43 4.55 4.08 2.75
N HIS A 44 5.80 3.82 3.14
CA HIS A 44 6.76 4.88 3.46
C HIS A 44 7.14 5.69 2.21
N LEU A 45 7.20 5.04 1.05
CA LEU A 45 7.42 5.72 -0.23
C LEU A 45 6.27 6.70 -0.55
N ALA A 46 5.02 6.32 -0.26
CA ALA A 46 3.85 7.18 -0.42
C ALA A 46 3.83 8.35 0.57
N LEU A 47 4.39 8.17 1.77
CA LEU A 47 4.58 9.22 2.77
C LEU A 47 5.74 10.19 2.43
N GLY A 48 6.51 9.91 1.37
CA GLY A 48 7.59 10.77 0.91
C GLY A 48 8.96 10.46 1.53
N TYR A 49 9.13 9.32 2.19
CA TYR A 49 10.40 8.91 2.76
C TYR A 49 11.39 8.54 1.65
N THR A 50 12.67 8.87 1.85
CA THR A 50 13.73 8.42 0.94
C THR A 50 14.09 6.97 1.22
N LYS A 51 14.67 6.29 0.23
CA LYS A 51 15.16 4.90 0.39
C LYS A 51 16.17 4.76 1.55
N GLU A 52 16.95 5.81 1.81
CA GLU A 52 17.90 5.86 2.93
C GLU A 52 17.19 5.94 4.27
N MET A 53 16.14 6.76 4.37
CA MET A 53 15.31 6.85 5.57
C MET A 53 14.60 5.53 5.84
N ILE A 54 14.04 4.89 4.81
CA ILE A 54 13.35 3.60 4.93
C ILE A 54 14.32 2.49 5.36
N ALA A 55 15.53 2.45 4.81
CA ALA A 55 16.57 1.48 5.21
C ALA A 55 17.03 1.66 6.66
N ASN A 56 16.85 2.86 7.24
CA ASN A 56 17.19 3.15 8.64
C ASN A 56 16.04 2.85 9.63
N LEU A 57 14.85 2.45 9.16
CA LEU A 57 13.74 2.07 10.03
C LEU A 57 14.03 0.71 10.69
N LYS A 58 13.78 0.57 11.99
CA LYS A 58 13.97 -0.71 12.71
C LYS A 58 13.16 -1.87 12.13
N GLY A 59 12.02 -1.56 11.51
CA GLY A 59 11.16 -2.53 10.83
C GLY A 59 11.67 -3.01 9.46
N MET A 60 12.77 -2.44 8.95
CA MET A 60 13.27 -2.76 7.61
C MET A 60 14.62 -3.51 7.67
N PRO A 61 14.65 -4.83 7.44
CA PRO A 61 15.90 -5.60 7.42
C PRO A 61 16.64 -5.48 6.06
N PHE A 62 16.54 -4.34 5.39
CA PHE A 62 17.07 -4.14 4.04
C PHE A 62 17.92 -2.87 3.95
N GLY A 63 19.13 -3.02 3.42
CA GLY A 63 19.93 -1.87 3.01
C GLY A 63 19.41 -1.23 1.73
N VAL A 64 19.87 -0.01 1.44
CA VAL A 64 19.44 0.80 0.29
C VAL A 64 19.48 0.02 -1.04
N LYS A 65 20.56 -0.72 -1.31
CA LYS A 65 20.68 -1.54 -2.55
C LYS A 65 19.61 -2.62 -2.69
N SER A 66 19.20 -3.23 -1.57
CA SER A 66 18.14 -4.25 -1.58
C SER A 66 16.76 -3.61 -1.82
N LEU A 67 16.53 -2.41 -1.29
CA LEU A 67 15.33 -1.63 -1.58
C LEU A 67 15.25 -1.24 -3.06
N GLU A 68 16.37 -0.88 -3.69
CA GLU A 68 16.39 -0.59 -5.13
C GLU A 68 16.05 -1.81 -5.99
N LYS A 69 16.55 -2.99 -5.61
CA LYS A 69 16.19 -4.23 -6.29
C LYS A 69 14.70 -4.55 -6.15
N ARG A 70 14.15 -4.42 -4.93
CA ARG A 70 12.71 -4.60 -4.66
C ARG A 70 11.85 -3.59 -5.41
N GLN A 71 12.26 -2.32 -5.45
CA GLN A 71 11.58 -1.29 -6.23
C GLN A 71 11.47 -1.70 -7.71
N ASN A 72 12.56 -2.17 -8.32
CA ASN A 72 12.54 -2.63 -9.72
C ASN A 72 11.66 -3.87 -9.93
N ASP A 73 11.67 -4.80 -8.98
CA ASP A 73 10.81 -5.99 -9.03
C ASP A 73 9.33 -5.61 -8.95
N LEU A 74 8.96 -4.71 -8.02
CA LEU A 74 7.62 -4.14 -7.89
C LEU A 74 7.21 -3.37 -9.14
N VAL A 75 8.11 -2.60 -9.76
CA VAL A 75 7.82 -1.95 -11.05
C VAL A 75 7.53 -3.00 -12.12
N GLY A 76 8.28 -4.11 -12.13
CA GLY A 76 8.03 -5.23 -13.03
C GLY A 76 6.65 -5.87 -12.83
N ARG A 77 6.19 -6.02 -11.59
CA ARG A 77 4.90 -6.66 -11.26
C ARG A 77 3.71 -5.72 -11.47
N LEU A 78 3.84 -4.45 -11.11
CA LEU A 78 2.73 -3.48 -11.06
C LEU A 78 2.48 -2.73 -12.37
N PHE A 79 3.47 -2.72 -13.27
CA PHE A 79 3.39 -2.01 -14.56
C PHE A 79 3.59 -2.95 -15.75
N SER A 80 2.77 -2.75 -16.78
CA SER A 80 2.96 -3.37 -18.09
C SER A 80 4.29 -2.93 -18.72
N PRO A 81 4.94 -3.75 -19.58
CA PRO A 81 6.28 -3.45 -20.11
C PRO A 81 6.42 -2.08 -20.79
N ASP A 82 5.34 -1.59 -21.41
CA ASP A 82 5.30 -0.26 -22.04
C ASP A 82 5.29 0.90 -21.01
N GLU A 83 4.71 0.67 -19.83
CA GLU A 83 4.58 1.67 -18.77
C GLU A 83 5.81 1.74 -17.84
N ARG A 84 6.71 0.76 -17.92
CA ARG A 84 7.90 0.62 -17.05
C ARG A 84 8.95 1.71 -17.30
N VAL A 85 8.92 2.38 -18.44
CA VAL A 85 9.89 3.42 -18.78
C VAL A 85 9.62 4.67 -17.95
N GLY A 86 10.61 5.08 -17.15
CA GLY A 86 10.55 6.31 -16.36
C GLY A 86 9.66 6.25 -15.10
N VAL A 87 9.36 5.05 -14.57
CA VAL A 87 8.63 4.93 -13.30
C VAL A 87 9.52 5.44 -12.15
N ASN A 88 9.11 6.56 -11.57
CA ASN A 88 9.74 7.11 -10.37
C ASN A 88 9.08 6.57 -9.09
N ALA A 89 9.68 6.87 -7.93
CA ALA A 89 9.16 6.47 -6.62
C ALA A 89 7.70 6.89 -6.40
N THR A 90 7.38 8.13 -6.77
CA THR A 90 6.03 8.70 -6.62
C THR A 90 5.00 7.98 -7.48
N ARG A 91 5.34 7.65 -8.73
CA ARG A 91 4.48 6.93 -9.68
C ARG A 91 4.24 5.49 -9.21
N LEU A 92 5.26 4.84 -8.66
CA LEU A 92 5.12 3.52 -8.04
C LEU A 92 4.15 3.57 -6.84
N ALA A 93 4.32 4.56 -5.96
CA ALA A 93 3.43 4.75 -4.81
C ALA A 93 1.97 5.06 -5.23
N VAL A 94 1.78 5.94 -6.22
CA VAL A 94 0.44 6.22 -6.78
C VAL A 94 -0.17 4.95 -7.37
N ARG A 95 0.60 4.17 -8.14
CA ARG A 95 0.09 2.93 -8.72
C ARG A 95 -0.32 1.91 -7.66
N ALA A 96 0.42 1.82 -6.55
CA ALA A 96 0.06 0.97 -5.42
C ALA A 96 -1.25 1.41 -4.74
N LEU A 97 -1.55 2.71 -4.71
CA LEU A 97 -2.84 3.24 -4.25
C LEU A 97 -3.96 2.97 -5.26
N GLU A 98 -3.70 3.13 -6.56
CA GLU A 98 -4.67 2.84 -7.63
C GLU A 98 -5.09 1.37 -7.63
N LEU A 99 -4.11 0.47 -7.47
CA LEU A 99 -4.33 -0.98 -7.39
C LEU A 99 -4.90 -1.42 -6.04
N ARG A 100 -5.17 -0.49 -5.12
CA ARG A 100 -5.71 -0.75 -3.77
C ARG A 100 -4.83 -1.66 -2.92
N ILE A 101 -3.54 -1.79 -3.26
CA ILE A 101 -2.55 -2.50 -2.44
C ILE A 101 -2.34 -1.72 -1.14
N LEU A 102 -2.17 -0.39 -1.27
CA LEU A 102 -2.14 0.54 -0.16
C LEU A 102 -3.54 1.09 0.11
N ASN A 103 -3.92 1.13 1.38
CA ASN A 103 -5.15 1.79 1.81
C ASN A 103 -4.86 3.25 2.17
N ILE A 104 -5.49 4.18 1.44
CA ILE A 104 -5.28 5.62 1.66
C ILE A 104 -5.75 6.08 3.04
N ASP A 105 -6.76 5.39 3.60
CA ASP A 105 -7.33 5.70 4.91
C ASP A 105 -6.47 5.15 6.08
N ASN A 106 -5.45 4.34 5.80
CA ASN A 106 -4.60 3.67 6.81
C ASN A 106 -3.10 3.79 6.51
N LEU A 107 -2.70 4.92 5.91
CA LEU A 107 -1.30 5.30 5.69
C LEU A 107 -0.67 5.80 6.99
N GLU A 108 -0.39 4.88 7.91
CA GLU A 108 0.37 5.18 9.12
C GLU A 108 1.83 4.76 8.96
N ALA A 109 2.75 5.66 9.31
CA ALA A 109 4.15 5.31 9.46
C ALA A 109 4.28 4.26 10.57
N ASP A 110 5.27 3.38 10.47
CA ASP A 110 5.55 2.48 11.59
C ASP A 110 5.94 3.27 12.83
N ASP A 111 5.36 2.91 13.97
CA ASP A 111 5.85 3.33 15.29
C ASP A 111 7.30 2.84 15.48
N GLU A 112 8.18 3.74 15.93
CA GLU A 112 9.63 3.55 16.11
C GLU A 112 10.07 2.42 17.07
#